data_AF-A0A2H0D1K1-F1
#
_entry.id   AF-A0A2H0D1K1-F1
#
_cell.length_a   1.000
_cell.length_b   1.000
_cell.length_c   1.000
_cell.angle_alpha   90.00
_cell.angle_beta   90.00
_cell.angle_gamma   90.00
#
_symmetry.space_group_name_H-M   'P 1'
#
loop_
_entity.id
_entity.type
_entity.pdbx_description
1 polymer ?
#
loop_
_entity_poly.entity_id
_entity_poly.type
_entity_poly.pdbx_seq_one_letter_code
_entity_poly.pdbx_strand_id
1 'polypeptide(L)' 'MLFEDYYHNVFKTIPPWEQKIYSRIFYDKKFVPVDKILKDIHKKYGEWSKLVAHYIWEDLFWTRKHKHIEWLEKEIRL' A
#
# COMPACT_ATOMS: atom_id res chain seq x y z
N MET A 1 -3.91 1.53 -15.97
CA MET A 1 -3.15 0.29 -16.32
C MET A 1 -1.73 0.40 -15.76
N LEU A 2 -1.03 -0.71 -15.48
CA LEU A 2 0.35 -0.77 -14.95
C LEU A 2 1.33 0.20 -15.66
N PHE A 3 1.15 0.39 -16.97
CA PHE A 3 1.93 1.29 -17.81
C PHE A 3 1.73 2.80 -17.50
N GLU A 4 0.51 3.22 -17.14
CA GLU A 4 0.21 4.61 -16.77
C GLU A 4 0.76 4.98 -15.39
N ASP A 5 0.87 4.00 -14.49
CA ASP A 5 1.41 4.20 -13.16
C ASP A 5 2.93 4.44 -13.18
N TYR A 6 3.64 3.81 -14.12
CA TYR A 6 5.07 4.05 -14.32
C TYR A 6 5.37 5.48 -14.80
N TYR A 7 4.61 6.01 -15.77
CA TYR A 7 4.87 7.35 -16.33
C TYR A 7 4.42 8.48 -15.40
N HIS A 8 3.35 8.29 -14.62
CA HIS A 8 2.90 9.26 -13.62
C HIS A 8 3.42 8.87 -12.25
N ASN A 9 4.73 8.97 -12.06
CA ASN A 9 5.47 8.50 -10.89
C ASN A 9 5.31 9.40 -9.65
N VAL A 10 4.07 9.71 -9.30
CA VAL A 10 3.75 10.69 -8.28
C VAL A 10 3.02 9.98 -7.14
N PHE A 11 3.75 9.17 -6.38
CA PHE A 11 3.26 8.62 -5.12
C PHE A 11 3.35 9.70 -4.02
N LYS A 12 2.47 10.70 -4.07
CA LYS A 12 2.51 11.87 -3.16
C LYS A 12 1.51 11.81 -2.02
N THR A 13 0.44 11.04 -2.16
CA THR A 13 -0.65 10.99 -1.19
C THR A 13 -1.15 9.57 -1.06
N ILE A 14 -1.48 9.18 0.17
CA ILE A 14 -2.09 7.89 0.50
C ILE A 14 -3.46 8.19 1.12
N PRO A 15 -4.56 7.64 0.58
CA PRO A 15 -5.88 7.75 1.20
C PRO A 15 -5.88 7.19 2.64
N PRO A 16 -6.73 7.70 3.56
CA PRO A 16 -6.74 7.25 4.96
C PRO A 16 -7.01 5.75 5.15
N TRP A 17 -7.78 5.12 4.26
CA TRP A 17 -8.03 3.68 4.31
C TRP A 17 -6.79 2.87 3.88
N GLU A 18 -6.09 3.31 2.82
CA GLU A 18 -4.83 2.72 2.37
C GLU A 18 -3.73 2.85 3.43
N GLN A 19 -3.72 3.97 4.17
CA GLN A 19 -2.77 4.20 5.26
C GLN A 19 -2.81 3.07 6.29
N LYS A 20 -4.00 2.59 6.66
CA LYS A 20 -4.14 1.48 7.63
C LYS A 20 -3.53 0.20 7.10
N ILE A 21 -3.75 -0.10 5.81
CA ILE A 21 -3.20 -1.29 5.15
C ILE A 21 -1.68 -1.21 5.07
N TYR A 22 -1.13 -0.07 4.66
CA TYR A 22 0.33 0.12 4.65
C TYR A 22 0.94 0.10 6.07
N SER A 23 0.23 0.61 7.07
CA SER A 23 0.65 0.54 8.47
C SER A 23 0.81 -0.91 8.94
N ARG A 24 -0.12 -1.78 8.52
CA ARG A 24 -0.07 -3.23 8.79
C ARG A 24 1.05 -3.91 8.01
N ILE A 25 1.14 -3.69 6.70
CA ILE A 25 2.08 -4.40 5.82
C ILE A 25 3.53 -4.04 6.12
N PHE A 26 3.86 -2.75 6.27
CA PHE A 26 5.25 -2.31 6.40
C PHE A 26 5.75 -2.24 7.84
N TYR A 27 4.86 -2.13 8.83
CA TYR A 27 5.24 -1.86 10.21
C TYR A 27 4.57 -2.77 11.25
N ASP A 28 3.66 -3.65 10.84
CA ASP A 28 2.80 -4.44 11.73
C ASP A 28 2.10 -3.60 12.81
N LYS A 29 1.67 -2.39 12.44
CA LYS A 29 0.99 -1.43 13.32
C LYS A 29 -0.39 -1.10 12.79
N LYS A 30 -1.31 -0.77 13.70
CA LYS A 30 -2.66 -0.31 13.30
C LYS A 30 -2.63 1.05 12.59
N PHE A 31 -1.70 1.92 12.95
CA PHE A 31 -1.61 3.27 12.40
C PHE A 31 -0.16 3.77 12.42
N VAL A 32 0.29 4.29 11.28
CA VAL A 32 1.57 4.99 11.08
C VAL A 32 1.28 6.25 10.26
N PRO A 33 1.85 7.42 10.60
CA PRO A 33 1.60 8.65 9.86
C PRO A 33 1.91 8.52 8.36
N VAL A 34 1.04 9.06 7.50
CA VAL A 34 1.19 9.01 6.02
C VAL A 34 2.57 9.51 5.58
N ASP A 35 3.03 10.64 6.13
CA ASP A 35 4.34 11.21 5.77
C ASP A 35 5.50 10.27 6.07
N LYS A 36 5.40 9.48 7.14
CA LYS A 36 6.41 8.48 7.48
C LYS A 36 6.39 7.32 6.49
N ILE A 37 5.21 6.81 6.17
CA ILE A 37 5.03 5.73 5.19
C ILE A 37 5.59 6.16 3.83
N LEU A 38 5.19 7.34 3.35
CA LEU A 38 5.67 7.92 2.10
C LEU A 38 7.18 8.09 2.12
N LYS A 39 7.73 8.71 3.16
CA LYS A 39 9.18 8.93 3.28
C LYS A 39 9.96 7.62 3.24
N ASP A 40 9.50 6.59 3.95
CA ASP A 40 10.20 5.31 4.01
C ASP A 40 10.11 4.55 2.66
N ILE A 41 8.94 4.59 1.99
CA ILE A 41 8.76 4.00 0.66
C ILE A 41 9.64 4.73 -0.36
N HIS A 42 9.60 6.07 -0.40
CA HIS A 42 10.45 6.87 -1.29
C HIS A 42 11.94 6.65 -1.04
N LYS A 43 12.35 6.57 0.23
CA LYS A 43 13.74 6.30 0.60
C LYS A 43 14.19 4.93 0.12
N LYS A 44 13.32 3.92 0.16
CA LYS A 44 13.67 2.53 -0.17
C LYS A 44 13.57 2.22 -1.66
N TYR A 45 12.57 2.80 -2.34
CA TYR A 45 12.21 2.42 -3.72
C TYR A 45 12.39 3.56 -4.72
N GLY A 46 12.59 4.81 -4.28
CA GLY A 46 12.82 5.95 -5.16
C GLY A 46 11.72 6.10 -6.21
N GLU A 47 12.12 6.15 -7.47
CA GLU A 47 11.21 6.21 -8.61
C GLU A 47 10.32 4.96 -8.76
N TRP A 48 10.62 3.86 -8.08
CA TRP A 48 9.81 2.64 -8.15
C TRP A 48 8.69 2.64 -7.11
N SER A 49 8.56 3.69 -6.29
CA SER A 49 7.62 3.77 -5.18
C SER A 49 6.17 3.50 -5.59
N LYS A 50 5.72 4.11 -6.70
CA LYS A 50 4.35 3.93 -7.19
C LYS A 50 4.11 2.52 -7.73
N LEU A 51 5.11 1.96 -8.42
CA LEU A 51 5.04 0.59 -8.92
C LEU A 51 4.98 -0.42 -7.78
N VAL A 52 5.79 -0.23 -6.72
CA VAL A 52 5.77 -1.09 -5.53
C VAL A 52 4.42 -1.00 -4.81
N ALA A 53 3.86 0.21 -4.65
CA ALA A 53 2.52 0.39 -4.12
C ALA A 53 1.48 -0.41 -4.94
N HIS A 54 1.54 -0.34 -6.27
CA HIS A 54 0.66 -1.10 -7.16
C HIS A 54 0.79 -2.61 -6.96
N TYR A 55 2.02 -3.14 -6.93
CA TYR A 55 2.26 -4.57 -6.70
C TYR A 55 1.76 -5.04 -5.34
N ILE A 56 1.91 -4.23 -4.29
CA ILE A 56 1.38 -4.57 -2.97
C ILE A 56 -0.14 -4.71 -3.02
N TRP A 57 -0.83 -3.81 -3.74
CA TRP A 57 -2.28 -3.91 -3.93
C TRP A 57 -2.70 -5.15 -4.71
N GLU A 58 -2.01 -5.44 -5.82
CA GLU A 58 -2.29 -6.64 -6.61
C GLU A 58 -2.06 -7.91 -5.79
N ASP A 59 -0.92 -8.03 -5.12
CA ASP A 59 -0.58 -9.18 -4.28
C ASP A 59 -1.58 -9.36 -3.14
N LEU A 60 -1.97 -8.27 -2.48
CA LEU A 60 -2.97 -8.29 -1.41
C LEU A 60 -4.34 -8.74 -1.92
N PHE A 61 -4.75 -8.26 -3.10
CA PHE A 61 -6.00 -8.65 -3.74
C PHE A 61 -6.02 -10.14 -4.10
N TRP A 62 -4.96 -10.63 -4.76
CA TRP A 62 -4.84 -12.04 -5.11
C TRP A 62 -4.75 -12.93 -3.89
N THR A 63 -3.97 -12.53 -2.87
CA THR A 63 -3.87 -13.27 -1.63
C THR A 63 -5.23 -13.37 -0.94
N ARG A 64 -5.98 -12.27 -0.85
CA ARG A 64 -7.34 -12.28 -0.30
C ARG A 64 -8.28 -13.20 -1.08
N LYS A 65 -8.18 -13.24 -2.41
CA LYS A 65 -9.00 -14.10 -3.26
C LYS A 65 -8.80 -15.59 -2.97
N HIS A 66 -7.59 -15.99 -2.58
CA HIS A 66 -7.23 -17.38 -2.33
C HIS A 66 -7.16 -17.76 -0.85
N LYS A 67 -7.02 -16.80 0.05
CA LYS A 67 -6.83 -17.00 1.49
C LYS A 67 -7.63 -15.99 2.30
N HIS A 68 -8.19 -16.45 3.41
CA HIS A 68 -8.83 -15.57 4.36
C HIS A 68 -7.77 -14.82 5.18
N ILE A 69 -7.75 -13.49 5.09
CA ILE A 69 -6.86 -12.62 5.87
C ILE A 69 -7.70 -11.87 6.92
N GLU A 70 -7.75 -12.40 8.14
CA GLU A 70 -8.68 -11.93 9.18
C GLU A 70 -8.58 -10.43 9.47
N TRP A 71 -7.36 -9.88 9.57
CA TRP A 71 -7.17 -8.46 9.84
C TRP A 71 -7.61 -7.58 8.65
N LEU A 72 -7.40 -8.04 7.43
CA LEU A 72 -7.73 -7.29 6.22
C LEU A 72 -9.25 -7.26 6.01
N GLU A 73 -9.93 -8.37 6.28
CA GLU A 73 -11.38 -8.48 6.21
C GLU A 73 -12.09 -7.54 7.17
N LYS A 74 -11.48 -7.27 8.34
CA LYS A 74 -11.98 -6.27 9.30
C LYS A 74 -11.83 -4.84 8.78
N GLU A 75 -10.81 -4.55 7.98
CA GLU A 75 -10.57 -3.21 7.44
C GLU A 75 -11.38 -2.90 6.17
N ILE A 76 -11.73 -3.92 5.36
CA ILE A 76 -12.48 -3.72 4.09
C ILE A 76 -14.02 -3.77 4.28
N ARG A 77 -14.50 -4.22 5.43
CA ARG A 77 -15.95 -4.24 5.77
C ARG A 77 -16.46 -2.92 6.37
N LEU A 78 -15.57 -1.96 6.61
CA LEU A 78 -15.86 -0.60 7.10
C LEU A 78 -15.96 0.38 5.94
#